data_AF-A0A447JCK9-F1
#
_entry.id   AF-A0A447JCK9-F1
#
_cell.length_a   1.000
_cell.length_b   1.000
_cell.length_c   1.000
_cell.angle_alpha   90.00
_cell.angle_beta   90.00
_cell.angle_gamma   90.00
#
_symmetry.space_group_name_H-M   'P 1'
#
loop_
_entity.id
_entity.type
_entity.pdbx_description
1 polymer ?
#
loop_
_entity_poly.entity_id
_entity_poly.type
_entity_poly.pdbx_seq_one_letter_code
_entity_poly.pdbx_strand_id
1 'polypeptide(L)'
;MTLTIGLANIEASWRAQKASIPGLEEQLSALDKKIAVAKKEADAYWGKGADGKPLTRAEAFKKTLKERDDYVKANDSSVYAEKYEKEVYQPALDACRKQSEPCNEAAIQQKRDLDIHEQRRQVFLKSEELRRKAQNDWITLEKGQYPLNIAVQKLQMQQSDIRVKIMDINDGYERWKKDTDDLRRKGVIK
;
A
#
# COMPACT_ATOMS: atom_id res chain seq x y z
N MET A 1 -30.92 -50.84 -25.32
CA MET A 1 -29.79 -51.19 -24.43
C MET A 1 -28.79 -50.03 -24.29
N THR A 2 -28.48 -49.30 -25.36
CA THR A 2 -27.53 -48.17 -25.39
C THR A 2 -27.96 -46.95 -24.56
N LEU A 3 -29.27 -46.64 -24.51
CA LEU A 3 -29.82 -45.50 -23.76
C LEU A 3 -29.69 -45.64 -22.23
N THR A 4 -29.84 -46.87 -21.71
CA THR A 4 -29.77 -47.19 -20.29
C THR A 4 -28.33 -47.13 -19.75
N ILE A 5 -27.35 -47.54 -20.56
CA ILE A 5 -25.92 -47.47 -20.23
C ILE A 5 -25.45 -46.01 -20.20
N GLY A 6 -25.94 -45.16 -21.12
CA GLY A 6 -25.63 -43.73 -21.14
C GLY A 6 -26.11 -42.99 -19.89
N LEU A 7 -27.33 -43.25 -19.42
CA LEU A 7 -27.88 -42.62 -18.22
C LEU A 7 -27.13 -43.02 -16.94
N ALA A 8 -26.82 -44.31 -16.79
CA ALA A 8 -26.06 -44.81 -15.63
C ALA A 8 -24.65 -44.19 -15.54
N ASN A 9 -23.98 -44.00 -16.69
CA ASN A 9 -22.67 -43.34 -16.74
C ASN A 9 -22.75 -41.86 -16.36
N ILE A 10 -23.78 -41.15 -16.80
CA ILE A 10 -24.01 -39.74 -16.43
C ILE A 10 -24.28 -39.62 -14.93
N GLU A 11 -25.11 -40.50 -14.37
CA GLU A 11 -25.39 -40.55 -12.94
C GLU A 11 -24.13 -40.83 -12.10
N ALA A 12 -23.32 -41.80 -12.51
CA ALA A 12 -22.05 -42.09 -11.85
C ALA A 12 -21.10 -40.89 -11.90
N SER A 13 -21.02 -40.18 -13.03
CA SER A 13 -20.20 -38.97 -13.18
C SER A 13 -20.65 -37.85 -12.24
N TRP A 14 -21.95 -37.55 -12.17
CA TRP A 14 -22.48 -36.54 -11.25
C TRP A 14 -22.25 -36.89 -9.79
N ARG A 15 -22.45 -38.17 -9.40
CA ARG A 15 -22.14 -38.65 -8.05
C ARG A 15 -20.66 -38.52 -7.72
N ALA A 16 -19.76 -38.86 -8.65
CA ALA A 16 -18.32 -38.72 -8.47
C ALA A 16 -17.90 -37.25 -8.31
N GLN A 17 -18.46 -36.35 -9.12
CA GLN A 17 -18.21 -34.90 -8.99
C GLN A 17 -18.70 -34.38 -7.64
N LYS A 18 -19.91 -34.73 -7.21
CA LYS A 18 -20.45 -34.35 -5.89
C LYS A 18 -19.58 -34.88 -4.75
N ALA A 19 -19.11 -36.12 -4.85
CA ALA A 19 -18.22 -36.74 -3.87
C ALA A 19 -16.81 -36.11 -3.82
N SER A 20 -16.43 -35.32 -4.82
CA SER A 20 -15.16 -34.57 -4.81
C SER A 20 -15.20 -33.28 -3.99
N ILE A 21 -16.39 -32.76 -3.65
CA ILE A 21 -16.55 -31.49 -2.93
C ILE A 21 -15.77 -31.46 -1.61
N PRO A 22 -15.82 -32.48 -0.72
CA PRO A 22 -15.06 -32.45 0.52
C PRO A 22 -13.55 -32.24 0.31
N GLY A 23 -12.98 -32.83 -0.75
CA GLY A 23 -11.57 -32.62 -1.11
C GLY A 23 -11.28 -31.21 -1.62
N LEU A 24 -12.25 -30.58 -2.29
CA LEU A 24 -12.16 -29.16 -2.69
C LEU A 24 -12.28 -28.22 -1.48
N GLU A 25 -13.14 -28.54 -0.52
CA GLU A 25 -13.28 -27.81 0.75
C GLU A 25 -12.00 -27.89 1.60
N GLU A 26 -11.35 -29.04 1.65
CA GLU A 26 -10.05 -29.20 2.30
C GLU A 26 -8.97 -28.32 1.63
N GLN A 27 -8.95 -28.27 0.29
CA GLN A 27 -8.05 -27.39 -0.46
C GLN A 27 -8.33 -25.90 -0.16
N LEU A 28 -9.60 -25.50 -0.01
CA LEU A 28 -9.96 -24.13 0.39
C LEU A 28 -9.39 -23.78 1.77
N SER A 29 -9.57 -24.67 2.76
CA SER A 29 -9.03 -24.49 4.11
C SER A 29 -7.50 -24.39 4.12
N ALA A 30 -6.81 -25.17 3.27
CA ALA A 30 -5.37 -25.05 3.10
C ALA A 30 -4.96 -23.72 2.43
N LEU A 31 -5.72 -23.25 1.44
CA LEU A 31 -5.49 -21.94 0.80
C LEU A 31 -5.74 -20.78 1.76
N ASP A 32 -6.77 -20.83 2.60
CA ASP A 32 -7.05 -19.80 3.61
C ASP A 32 -5.85 -19.58 4.54
N LYS A 33 -5.23 -20.67 5.00
CA LYS A 33 -4.01 -20.59 5.82
C LYS A 33 -2.84 -19.95 5.06
N LYS A 34 -2.62 -20.34 3.81
CA LYS A 34 -1.56 -19.75 2.96
C LYS A 34 -1.79 -18.27 2.69
N ILE A 35 -3.03 -17.88 2.39
CA ILE A 35 -3.42 -16.48 2.17
C ILE A 35 -3.18 -15.67 3.44
N ALA A 36 -3.57 -16.18 4.61
CA ALA A 36 -3.36 -15.48 5.88
C ALA A 36 -1.87 -15.24 6.16
N VAL A 37 -1.01 -16.23 5.92
CA VAL A 37 0.45 -16.10 6.07
C VAL A 37 1.00 -15.09 5.06
N ALA A 38 0.65 -15.20 3.79
CA ALA A 38 1.15 -14.31 2.74
C ALA A 38 0.70 -12.85 2.96
N LYS A 39 -0.55 -12.63 3.41
CA LYS A 39 -1.03 -11.30 3.79
C LYS A 39 -0.23 -10.73 4.96
N LYS A 40 -0.01 -11.53 6.00
CA LYS A 40 0.78 -11.10 7.15
C LYS A 40 2.22 -10.72 6.76
N GLU A 41 2.83 -11.45 5.85
CA GLU A 41 4.16 -11.13 5.31
C GLU A 41 4.14 -9.83 4.49
N ALA A 42 3.16 -9.68 3.59
CA ALA A 42 2.98 -8.46 2.81
C ALA A 42 2.71 -7.23 3.70
N ASP A 43 1.90 -7.35 4.75
CA ASP A 43 1.62 -6.24 5.66
C ASP A 43 2.83 -5.90 6.54
N ALA A 44 3.62 -6.90 6.95
CA ALA A 44 4.81 -6.70 7.76
C ALA A 44 5.97 -6.03 6.99
N TYR A 45 5.98 -6.10 5.67
CA TYR A 45 7.04 -5.57 4.81
C TYR A 45 7.26 -4.06 4.98
N TRP A 46 6.21 -3.31 5.29
CA TRP A 46 6.29 -1.87 5.55
C TRP A 46 7.11 -1.52 6.81
N GLY A 47 7.49 -2.51 7.60
CA GLY A 47 8.25 -2.36 8.82
C GLY A 47 7.37 -2.08 10.03
N LYS A 48 8.00 -1.71 11.14
CA LYS A 48 7.31 -1.44 12.42
C LYS A 48 7.37 0.04 12.80
N GLY A 49 6.28 0.49 13.41
CA GLY A 49 6.19 1.77 14.08
C GLY A 49 6.89 1.76 15.44
N ALA A 50 6.90 2.93 16.09
CA ALA A 50 7.50 3.09 17.42
C ALA A 50 6.76 2.27 18.51
N ASP A 51 5.48 1.97 18.29
CA ASP A 51 4.65 1.11 19.13
C ASP A 51 4.84 -0.39 18.86
N GLY A 52 5.77 -0.76 17.97
CA GLY A 52 6.06 -2.14 17.58
C GLY A 52 5.03 -2.76 16.63
N LYS A 53 3.98 -2.02 16.24
CA LYS A 53 2.96 -2.51 15.30
C LYS A 53 3.45 -2.37 13.85
N PRO A 54 2.99 -3.23 12.92
CA PRO A 54 3.25 -3.06 11.50
C PRO A 54 2.77 -1.70 11.00
N LEU A 55 3.57 -1.04 10.17
CA LEU A 55 3.19 0.20 9.51
C LEU A 55 2.22 -0.09 8.37
N THR A 56 1.27 0.81 8.17
CA THR A 56 0.55 0.91 6.90
C THR A 56 1.44 1.49 5.82
N ARG A 57 1.08 1.29 4.54
CA ARG A 57 1.73 1.94 3.39
C ARG A 57 1.86 3.46 3.57
N ALA A 58 0.81 4.11 4.09
CA ALA A 58 0.78 5.56 4.30
C ALA A 58 1.77 6.00 5.41
N GLU A 59 1.87 5.25 6.50
CA GLU A 59 2.81 5.55 7.58
C GLU A 59 4.26 5.28 7.15
N ALA A 60 4.51 4.21 6.38
CA ALA A 60 5.81 3.94 5.80
C ALA A 60 6.24 5.06 4.84
N PHE A 61 5.32 5.58 4.00
CA PHE A 61 5.59 6.74 3.16
C PHE A 61 5.90 8.00 3.96
N LYS A 62 5.12 8.28 5.01
CA LYS A 62 5.41 9.43 5.90
C LYS A 62 6.79 9.28 6.56
N LYS A 63 7.20 8.05 6.91
CA LYS A 63 8.51 7.76 7.49
C LYS A 63 9.65 8.05 6.51
N THR A 64 9.50 7.80 5.21
CA THR A 64 10.56 8.14 4.23
C THR A 64 10.77 9.64 4.09
N LEU A 65 9.74 10.46 4.32
CA LEU A 65 9.84 11.93 4.29
C LEU A 65 10.39 12.56 5.57
N LYS A 66 10.54 11.78 6.66
CA LYS A 66 10.89 12.30 7.99
C LYS A 66 12.18 13.12 7.99
N GLU A 67 13.23 12.66 7.32
CA GLU A 67 14.52 13.38 7.26
C GLU A 67 14.35 14.78 6.66
N ARG A 68 13.56 14.90 5.58
CA ARG A 68 13.23 16.18 4.94
C ARG A 68 12.42 17.07 5.87
N ASP A 69 11.36 16.52 6.46
CA ASP A 69 10.44 17.26 7.32
C ASP A 69 11.16 17.80 8.57
N ASP A 70 12.01 16.97 9.19
CA ASP A 70 12.84 17.36 10.34
C ASP A 70 13.86 18.44 9.92
N TYR A 71 14.48 18.33 8.75
CA TYR A 71 15.40 19.34 8.22
C TYR A 71 14.70 20.68 7.99
N VAL A 72 13.54 20.70 7.32
CA VAL A 72 12.78 21.94 7.08
C VAL A 72 12.36 22.59 8.39
N LYS A 73 11.89 21.80 9.35
CA LYS A 73 11.51 22.28 10.69
C LYS A 73 12.70 22.88 11.44
N ALA A 74 13.87 22.26 11.37
CA ALA A 74 15.09 22.75 12.02
C ALA A 74 15.62 24.05 11.38
N ASN A 75 15.24 24.33 10.13
CA ASN A 75 15.71 25.48 9.35
C ASN A 75 14.59 26.46 8.98
N ASP A 76 13.57 26.56 9.85
CA ASP A 76 12.43 27.44 9.64
C ASP A 76 12.88 28.89 9.37
N SER A 77 12.40 29.45 8.25
CA SER A 77 12.87 30.76 7.79
C SER A 77 12.39 31.92 8.67
N SER A 78 11.29 31.75 9.40
CA SER A 78 10.78 32.76 10.33
C SER A 78 11.65 32.78 11.58
N VAL A 79 11.97 31.59 12.11
CA VAL A 79 12.90 31.44 13.24
C VAL A 79 14.29 32.00 12.88
N TYR A 80 14.78 31.72 11.68
CA TYR A 80 16.04 32.30 11.19
C TYR A 80 15.97 33.84 11.09
N ALA A 81 14.90 34.38 10.50
CA ALA A 81 14.74 35.83 10.34
C ALA A 81 14.67 36.56 11.68
N GLU A 82 13.93 36.02 12.66
CA GLU A 82 13.85 36.60 14.01
C GLU A 82 15.21 36.60 14.72
N LYS A 83 15.99 35.52 14.56
CA LYS A 83 17.33 35.44 15.13
C LYS A 83 18.29 36.43 14.45
N TYR A 84 18.26 36.48 13.11
CA TYR A 84 19.09 37.39 12.32
C TYR A 84 18.78 38.86 12.65
N GLU A 85 17.49 39.20 12.83
CA GLU A 85 17.05 40.55 13.19
C GLU A 85 17.73 41.02 14.50
N LYS A 86 17.72 40.15 15.52
CA LYS A 86 18.26 40.47 16.86
C LYS A 86 19.79 40.43 16.92
N GLU A 87 20.41 39.44 16.28
CA GLU A 87 21.83 39.17 16.45
C GLU A 87 22.72 39.86 15.41
N VAL A 88 22.16 40.24 14.25
CA VAL A 88 22.92 40.79 13.12
C VAL A 88 22.39 42.16 12.70
N TYR A 89 21.12 42.25 12.33
CA TYR A 89 20.57 43.47 11.73
C TYR A 89 20.53 44.64 12.72
N GLN A 90 19.92 44.45 13.89
CA GLN A 90 19.81 45.53 14.87
C GLN A 90 21.17 46.02 15.38
N PRO A 91 22.13 45.14 15.73
CA PRO A 91 23.49 45.57 16.10
C PRO A 91 24.21 46.34 14.97
N ALA A 92 24.05 45.93 13.71
CA ALA A 92 24.64 46.62 12.57
C ALA A 92 24.04 48.03 12.38
N LEU A 93 22.71 48.15 12.53
CA LEU A 93 22.00 49.42 12.44
C LEU A 93 22.41 50.37 13.56
N ASP A 94 22.48 49.86 14.80
CA ASP A 94 22.89 50.65 15.97
C ASP A 94 24.34 51.11 15.87
N ALA A 95 25.24 50.25 15.37
CA ALA A 95 26.64 50.61 15.13
C ALA A 95 26.77 51.69 14.06
N CYS A 96 26.01 51.57 12.97
CA CYS A 96 25.99 52.54 11.88
C CYS A 96 25.48 53.92 12.33
N ARG A 97 24.42 53.96 13.13
CA ARG A 97 23.85 55.21 13.70
C ARG A 97 24.77 55.93 14.70
N LYS A 98 25.72 55.21 15.31
CA LYS A 98 26.70 55.79 16.25
C LYS A 98 27.89 56.45 15.53
N GLN A 99 28.06 56.23 14.22
CA GLN A 99 29.14 56.84 13.45
C GLN A 99 28.83 58.31 13.16
N SER A 100 29.88 59.13 13.03
CA SER A 100 29.77 60.55 12.69
C SER A 100 29.40 60.80 11.21
N GLU A 101 29.48 59.77 10.37
CA GLU A 101 29.06 59.81 8.96
C GLU A 101 27.58 59.45 8.81
N PRO A 102 26.91 59.87 7.71
CA PRO A 102 25.52 59.52 7.45
C PRO A 102 25.36 58.00 7.30
N CYS A 103 24.62 57.39 8.21
CA CYS A 103 24.34 55.96 8.16
C CYS A 103 23.48 55.59 6.93
N ASN A 104 23.98 54.70 6.07
CA ASN A 104 23.22 54.14 4.95
C ASN A 104 22.37 52.94 5.41
N GLU A 105 21.26 53.23 6.10
CA GLU A 105 20.34 52.20 6.61
C GLU A 105 19.74 51.33 5.49
N ALA A 106 19.55 51.90 4.30
CA ALA A 106 19.01 51.18 3.15
C ALA A 106 19.92 50.03 2.70
N ALA A 107 21.24 50.24 2.70
CA ALA A 107 22.20 49.18 2.36
C ALA A 107 22.18 48.04 3.40
N ILE A 108 22.03 48.38 4.69
CA ILE A 108 21.96 47.39 5.78
C ILE A 108 20.66 46.57 5.65
N GLN A 109 19.54 47.22 5.34
CA GLN A 109 18.27 46.54 5.11
C GLN A 109 18.32 45.63 3.89
N GLN A 110 18.88 46.10 2.77
CA GLN A 110 19.07 45.26 1.57
C GLN A 110 19.93 44.03 1.87
N LYS A 111 21.00 44.19 2.65
CA LYS A 111 21.86 43.06 3.04
C LYS A 111 21.09 42.03 3.88
N ARG A 112 20.28 42.47 4.85
CA ARG A 112 19.41 41.59 5.64
C ARG A 112 18.47 40.79 4.72
N ASP A 113 17.77 41.48 3.83
CA ASP A 113 16.78 40.86 2.96
C ASP A 113 17.43 39.84 2.00
N LEU A 114 18.63 40.13 1.49
CA LEU A 114 19.44 39.20 0.69
C LEU A 114 19.87 37.96 1.48
N ASP A 115 20.34 38.13 2.73
CA ASP A 115 20.80 37.01 3.55
C ASP A 115 19.63 36.09 3.95
N ILE A 116 18.47 36.66 4.28
CA ILE A 116 17.24 35.88 4.54
C ILE A 116 16.79 35.15 3.27
N HIS A 117 16.85 35.81 2.10
CA HIS A 117 16.50 35.19 0.84
C HIS A 117 17.44 34.03 0.49
N GLU A 118 18.75 34.22 0.66
CA GLU A 118 19.72 33.16 0.39
C GLU A 118 19.55 31.98 1.34
N GLN A 119 19.27 32.22 2.63
CA GLN A 119 18.95 31.14 3.58
C GLN A 119 17.74 30.33 3.10
N ARG A 120 16.65 30.99 2.70
CA ARG A 120 15.45 30.33 2.16
C ARG A 120 15.78 29.49 0.92
N ARG A 121 16.60 30.03 0.02
CA ARG A 121 17.04 29.34 -1.18
C ARG A 121 17.83 28.07 -0.85
N GLN A 122 18.77 28.15 0.09
CA GLN A 122 19.58 27.01 0.51
C GLN A 122 18.74 25.91 1.17
N VAL A 123 17.83 26.29 2.07
CA VAL A 123 16.90 25.35 2.71
C VAL A 123 15.99 24.68 1.68
N PHE A 124 15.48 25.44 0.70
CA PHE A 124 14.67 24.89 -0.39
C PHE A 124 15.45 23.85 -1.20
N LEU A 125 16.67 24.19 -1.65
CA LEU A 125 17.50 23.30 -2.45
C LEU A 125 17.80 22.00 -1.71
N LYS A 126 18.17 22.09 -0.42
CA LYS A 126 18.44 20.91 0.38
C LYS A 126 17.19 20.07 0.67
N SER A 127 16.05 20.73 0.91
CA SER A 127 14.75 20.05 1.04
C SER A 127 14.38 19.28 -0.24
N GLU A 128 14.61 19.86 -1.43
CA GLU A 128 14.36 19.18 -2.70
C GLU A 128 15.28 17.98 -2.93
N GLU A 129 16.55 18.08 -2.55
CA GLU A 129 17.50 16.96 -2.57
C GLU A 129 17.00 15.81 -1.68
N LEU A 130 16.63 16.11 -0.44
CA LEU A 130 16.10 15.13 0.51
C LEU A 130 14.77 14.53 0.02
N ARG A 131 13.90 15.33 -0.60
CA ARG A 131 12.64 14.85 -1.19
C ARG A 131 12.90 13.87 -2.32
N ARG A 132 13.87 14.14 -3.21
CA ARG A 132 14.23 13.23 -4.30
C ARG A 132 14.79 11.92 -3.78
N LYS A 133 15.65 11.97 -2.76
CA LYS A 133 16.14 10.77 -2.06
C LYS A 133 14.97 9.95 -1.49
N ALA A 134 14.08 10.59 -0.73
CA ALA A 134 12.90 9.94 -0.15
C ALA A 134 11.97 9.32 -1.21
N GLN A 135 11.82 9.95 -2.38
CA GLN A 135 11.06 9.40 -3.51
C GLN A 135 11.73 8.15 -4.10
N ASN A 136 13.05 8.15 -4.26
CA ASN A 136 13.78 6.98 -4.76
C ASN A 136 13.73 5.81 -3.77
N ASP A 137 13.86 6.10 -2.48
CA ASP A 137 13.71 5.12 -1.41
C ASP A 137 12.29 4.54 -1.41
N TRP A 138 11.29 5.40 -1.59
CA TRP A 138 9.89 4.99 -1.70
C TRP A 138 9.64 4.07 -2.90
N ILE A 139 10.12 4.43 -4.09
CA ILE A 139 10.01 3.60 -5.30
C ILE A 139 10.65 2.22 -5.07
N THR A 140 11.81 2.18 -4.42
CA THR A 140 12.52 0.94 -4.11
C THR A 140 11.70 0.08 -3.15
N LEU A 141 11.14 0.70 -2.10
CA LEU A 141 10.28 0.02 -1.15
C LEU A 141 9.04 -0.57 -1.83
N GLU A 142 8.33 0.20 -2.66
CA GLU A 142 7.14 -0.28 -3.39
C GLU A 142 7.46 -1.43 -4.35
N LYS A 143 8.61 -1.38 -5.04
CA LYS A 143 9.04 -2.46 -5.93
C LYS A 143 9.21 -3.78 -5.20
N GLY A 144 9.72 -3.77 -3.96
CA GLY A 144 9.84 -4.99 -3.17
C GLY A 144 8.51 -5.47 -2.57
N GLN A 145 7.56 -4.56 -2.33
CA GLN A 145 6.21 -4.96 -1.90
C GLN A 145 5.41 -5.65 -3.01
N TYR A 146 5.59 -5.20 -4.26
CA TYR A 146 4.76 -5.62 -5.38
C TYR A 146 4.70 -7.16 -5.55
N PRO A 147 5.82 -7.91 -5.55
CA PRO A 147 5.80 -9.37 -5.59
C PRO A 147 4.98 -10.04 -4.47
N LEU A 148 4.99 -9.49 -3.25
CA LEU A 148 4.25 -10.04 -2.12
C LEU A 148 2.74 -9.93 -2.35
N ASN A 149 2.29 -8.77 -2.83
CA ASN A 149 0.88 -8.56 -3.19
C ASN A 149 0.46 -9.47 -4.34
N ILE A 150 1.32 -9.67 -5.35
CA ILE A 150 1.05 -10.60 -6.46
C ILE A 150 0.93 -12.04 -5.96
N ALA A 151 1.76 -12.47 -5.00
CA ALA A 151 1.65 -13.80 -4.40
C ALA A 151 0.31 -13.99 -3.67
N VAL A 152 -0.13 -13.00 -2.90
CA VAL A 152 -1.45 -13.00 -2.25
C VAL A 152 -2.58 -13.10 -3.28
N GLN A 153 -2.52 -12.29 -4.34
CA GLN A 153 -3.55 -12.30 -5.39
C GLN A 153 -3.64 -13.64 -6.10
N LYS A 154 -2.51 -14.27 -6.44
CA LYS A 154 -2.49 -15.60 -7.06
C LYS A 154 -3.17 -16.66 -6.20
N LEU A 155 -2.93 -16.65 -4.89
CA LEU A 155 -3.59 -17.56 -3.96
C LEU A 155 -5.10 -17.30 -3.87
N GLN A 156 -5.52 -16.03 -3.89
CA GLN A 156 -6.94 -15.64 -3.89
C GLN A 156 -7.66 -16.01 -5.20
N MET A 157 -6.95 -15.98 -6.33
CA MET A 157 -7.49 -16.49 -7.60
C MET A 157 -7.73 -18.00 -7.52
N GLN A 158 -6.75 -18.77 -7.06
CA GLN A 158 -6.92 -20.22 -6.85
C GLN A 158 -8.09 -20.53 -5.91
N GLN A 159 -8.24 -19.72 -4.84
CA GLN A 159 -9.37 -19.86 -3.93
C GLN A 159 -10.71 -19.60 -4.63
N SER A 160 -10.79 -18.55 -5.44
CA SER A 160 -11.99 -18.21 -6.21
C SER A 160 -12.35 -19.32 -7.20
N ASP A 161 -11.37 -19.86 -7.92
CA ASP A 161 -11.57 -20.95 -8.89
C ASP A 161 -12.18 -22.19 -8.23
N ILE A 162 -11.71 -22.56 -7.03
CA ILE A 162 -12.26 -23.70 -6.29
C ILE A 162 -13.69 -23.40 -5.80
N ARG A 163 -13.97 -22.18 -5.33
CA ARG A 163 -15.32 -21.79 -4.90
C ARG A 163 -16.32 -21.87 -6.06
N VAL A 164 -15.93 -21.36 -7.24
CA VAL A 164 -16.74 -21.45 -8.47
C VAL A 164 -16.96 -22.91 -8.83
N LYS A 165 -15.92 -23.75 -8.81
CA LYS A 165 -16.05 -25.17 -9.11
C LYS A 165 -17.01 -25.90 -8.16
N ILE A 166 -16.97 -25.62 -6.86
CA ILE A 166 -17.92 -26.20 -5.90
C ILE A 166 -19.36 -25.76 -6.20
N MET A 167 -19.55 -24.47 -6.50
CA MET A 167 -20.86 -23.92 -6.89
C MET A 167 -21.39 -24.61 -8.15
N ASP A 168 -20.58 -24.73 -9.20
CA ASP A 168 -20.96 -25.37 -10.46
C ASP A 168 -21.33 -26.86 -10.27
N ILE A 169 -20.56 -27.59 -9.45
CA ILE A 169 -20.88 -28.99 -9.13
C ILE A 169 -22.22 -29.06 -8.38
N ASN A 170 -22.44 -28.19 -7.40
CA ASN A 170 -23.69 -28.18 -6.63
C ASN A 170 -24.89 -27.87 -7.51
N ASP A 171 -24.85 -26.77 -8.26
CA ASP A 171 -25.94 -26.32 -9.11
C ASP A 171 -26.22 -27.32 -10.24
N GLY A 172 -25.17 -27.84 -10.86
CA GLY A 172 -25.26 -28.86 -11.89
C GLY A 172 -25.88 -30.16 -11.38
N TYR A 173 -25.43 -30.63 -10.20
CA TYR A 173 -25.96 -31.84 -9.58
C TYR A 173 -27.43 -31.70 -9.19
N GLU A 174 -27.82 -30.60 -8.53
CA GLU A 174 -29.20 -30.39 -8.10
C GLU A 174 -30.15 -30.24 -9.30
N ARG A 175 -29.72 -29.54 -10.35
CA ARG A 175 -30.49 -29.44 -11.61
C ARG A 175 -30.66 -30.81 -12.27
N TRP A 176 -29.56 -31.55 -12.46
CA TRP A 176 -29.60 -32.88 -13.05
C TRP A 176 -30.50 -33.83 -12.25
N LYS A 177 -30.38 -33.83 -10.92
CA LYS A 177 -31.20 -34.66 -10.03
C LYS A 177 -32.68 -34.32 -10.16
N LYS A 178 -33.03 -33.04 -10.15
CA LYS A 178 -34.42 -32.57 -10.34
C LYS A 178 -35.00 -33.03 -11.68
N ASP A 179 -34.27 -32.83 -12.77
CA ASP A 179 -34.73 -33.14 -14.12
C ASP A 179 -34.87 -34.67 -14.31
N THR A 180 -33.91 -35.46 -13.79
CA THR A 180 -33.98 -36.92 -13.85
C THR A 180 -35.08 -37.51 -12.96
N ASP A 181 -35.32 -36.96 -11.77
CA ASP A 181 -36.42 -37.40 -10.91
C ASP A 181 -37.80 -37.12 -11.54
N ASP A 182 -37.96 -36.00 -12.25
CA ASP A 182 -39.19 -35.72 -13.01
C ASP A 182 -39.41 -36.73 -14.15
N LEU A 183 -38.36 -37.05 -14.91
CA LEU A 183 -38.43 -38.05 -15.98
C LEU A 183 -38.75 -39.46 -15.44
N ARG A 184 -38.20 -39.84 -14.28
CA ARG A 184 -38.54 -41.09 -13.59
C ARG A 184 -40.01 -41.11 -13.16
N ARG A 185 -40.50 -40.02 -12.56
CA ARG A 185 -41.92 -39.89 -12.16
C ARG A 185 -42.88 -40.01 -13.34
N LYS A 186 -42.48 -39.51 -14.52
CA LYS A 186 -43.26 -39.60 -15.77
C LYS A 186 -43.10 -40.95 -16.48
N GLY A 187 -42.28 -41.88 -15.96
CA GLY A 187 -42.03 -43.19 -16.56
C GLY A 187 -41.22 -43.14 -17.86
N VAL A 188 -40.57 -42.01 -18.17
CA VAL A 188 -39.76 -41.83 -19.39
C VAL A 188 -38.44 -42.58 -19.28
N ILE A 189 -37.84 -42.57 -18.09
CA ILE A 189 -36.63 -43.32 -17.74
C ILE A 189 -36.90 -44.18 -16.51
N LYS A 190 -36.24 -45.34 -16.43
CA LYS A 190 -36.30 -46.24 -15.28
C LYS A 190 -35.18 -45.94 -14.30
#